data_AF-A0A7R7AYG8-F1
#
_entry.id   AF-A0A7R7AYG8-F1
#
_cell.length_a   1.000
_cell.length_b   1.000
_cell.length_c   1.000
_cell.angle_alpha   90.00
_cell.angle_beta   90.00
_cell.angle_gamma   90.00
#
_symmetry.space_group_name_H-M   'P 1'
#
loop_
_entity.id
_entity.type
_entity.pdbx_description
1 polymer ?
#
loop_
_entity_poly.entity_id
_entity_poly.type
_entity_poly.pdbx_seq_one_letter_code
_entity_poly.pdbx_strand_id
1 'polypeptide(L)'
;MTSVSLDNGDRLEVGIVVNSAGPNAGTVAAMAGLVLPVEPRKRNVFVFEARDKYSDMPLLVDPSGIYVRPEGSVYLTGGAEPEEGDGPADPTDFEPDWPLFEEVIWPVLATRIPAFEAIKPTRA
;
A
#
# COMPACT_ATOMS: atom_id res chain seq x y z
N MET A 1 13.83 30.10 0.29
CA MET A 1 12.38 30.19 0.00
C MET A 1 11.78 31.10 1.06
N THR A 2 11.10 32.18 0.67
CA THR A 2 10.58 33.19 1.62
C THR A 2 9.06 33.17 1.71
N SER A 3 8.38 32.42 0.84
CA SER A 3 6.92 32.34 0.81
C SER A 3 6.43 31.06 0.15
N VAL A 4 5.18 30.71 0.40
CA VAL A 4 4.39 29.74 -0.37
C VAL A 4 3.22 30.44 -1.06
N SER A 5 2.87 29.99 -2.27
CA SER A 5 1.68 30.45 -3.00
C SER A 5 0.57 29.41 -2.87
N LEU A 6 -0.64 29.86 -2.59
CA LEU A 6 -1.84 29.02 -2.51
C LEU A 6 -2.61 29.04 -3.84
N ASP A 7 -3.50 28.07 -4.04
CA ASP A 7 -4.31 27.95 -5.25
C ASP A 7 -5.32 29.10 -5.43
N ASN A 8 -5.76 29.70 -4.32
CA ASN A 8 -6.62 30.88 -4.30
C ASN A 8 -5.89 32.20 -4.64
N GLY A 9 -4.57 32.15 -4.91
CA GLY A 9 -3.74 33.31 -5.23
C GLY A 9 -3.07 33.99 -4.03
N ASP A 10 -3.37 33.57 -2.80
CA ASP A 10 -2.73 34.12 -1.61
C ASP A 10 -1.26 33.72 -1.52
N ARG A 11 -0.47 34.57 -0.88
CA ARG A 11 0.96 34.34 -0.62
C ARG A 11 1.24 34.43 0.88
N LEU A 12 1.75 33.35 1.45
CA LEU A 12 2.11 33.28 2.86
C LEU A 12 3.62 33.45 3.00
N GLU A 13 4.07 34.48 3.72
CA GLU A 13 5.49 34.68 4.06
C GLU A 13 5.91 33.68 5.15
N VAL A 14 7.07 33.04 4.97
CA VAL A 14 7.58 31.99 5.85
C VAL A 14 9.11 32.03 5.91
N GLY A 15 9.66 31.70 7.07
CA GLY A 15 11.12 31.53 7.23
C GLY A 15 11.62 30.13 6.87
N ILE A 16 10.75 29.12 7.02
CA ILE A 16 11.06 27.69 6.79
C ILE A 16 9.84 27.03 6.18
N VAL A 17 10.07 26.11 5.23
CA VAL A 17 9.05 25.25 4.63
C VAL A 17 9.46 23.80 4.84
N VAL A 18 8.52 22.95 5.26
CA VAL A 18 8.71 21.50 5.39
C VAL A 18 7.81 20.81 4.37
N ASN A 19 8.41 20.00 3.49
CA ASN A 19 7.65 19.17 2.56
C ASN A 19 7.19 17.88 3.26
N SER A 20 5.90 17.77 3.56
CA SER A 20 5.28 16.62 4.20
C SER A 20 4.17 16.00 3.33
N ALA A 21 4.30 16.12 2.01
CA ALA A 21 3.25 15.74 1.05
C ALA A 21 3.17 14.23 0.74
N GLY A 22 3.84 13.38 1.51
CA GLY A 22 3.84 11.92 1.34
C GLY A 22 4.22 11.52 -0.11
N PRO A 23 3.39 10.72 -0.81
CA PRO A 23 3.68 10.31 -2.19
C PRO A 23 3.74 11.49 -3.18
N ASN A 24 3.19 12.65 -2.83
CA ASN A 24 3.26 13.87 -3.65
C ASN A 24 4.50 14.73 -3.35
N ALA A 25 5.45 14.26 -2.53
CA ALA A 25 6.62 15.05 -2.16
C ALA A 25 7.48 15.43 -3.38
N GLY A 26 7.56 14.57 -4.41
CA GLY A 26 8.21 14.89 -5.68
C GLY A 26 7.57 16.09 -6.38
N THR A 27 6.24 16.08 -6.51
CA THR A 27 5.45 17.18 -7.08
C THR A 27 5.67 18.50 -6.34
N VAL A 28 5.63 18.47 -5.00
CA VAL A 28 5.84 19.68 -4.18
C VAL A 28 7.28 20.18 -4.27
N ALA A 29 8.28 19.30 -4.31
CA ALA A 29 9.68 19.69 -4.48
C ALA A 29 9.92 20.39 -5.85
N ALA A 30 9.26 19.91 -6.90
CA ALA A 30 9.36 20.50 -8.24
C ALA A 30 8.84 21.95 -8.29
N MET A 31 7.87 22.33 -7.45
CA MET A 31 7.40 23.73 -7.31
C MET A 31 8.51 24.69 -6.86
N ALA A 32 9.53 24.16 -6.16
CA ALA A 32 10.72 24.91 -5.75
C ALA A 32 11.93 24.68 -6.69
N GLY A 33 11.73 24.04 -7.85
CA GLY A 33 12.81 23.70 -8.79
C GLY A 33 13.73 22.58 -8.31
N LEU A 34 13.30 21.77 -7.32
CA LEU A 34 14.06 20.67 -6.77
C LEU A 34 13.58 19.33 -7.35
N VAL A 35 14.53 18.43 -7.62
CA VAL A 35 14.22 17.06 -8.02
C VAL A 35 14.30 16.17 -6.79
N LEU A 36 13.18 15.53 -6.45
CA LEU A 36 13.09 14.52 -5.41
C LEU A 36 12.56 13.22 -6.05
N PRO A 37 13.29 12.09 -5.97
CA PRO A 37 12.89 10.84 -6.61
C PRO A 37 11.81 10.12 -5.77
N VAL A 38 10.66 10.76 -5.61
CA VAL A 38 9.50 10.24 -4.89
C VAL A 38 8.29 10.29 -5.81
N GLU A 39 7.63 9.15 -5.97
CA GLU A 39 6.43 8.99 -6.78
C GLU A 39 5.39 8.12 -6.05
N PRO A 40 4.08 8.31 -6.30
CA PRO A 40 3.03 7.46 -5.73
C PRO A 40 3.15 6.04 -6.27
N ARG A 41 3.08 5.05 -5.39
CA ARG A 41 2.99 3.63 -5.77
C ARG A 41 1.71 3.02 -5.21
N LYS A 42 1.02 2.20 -6.01
CA LYS A 42 -0.19 1.49 -5.59
C LYS A 42 0.21 0.25 -4.81
N ARG A 43 -0.44 0.01 -3.68
CA ARG A 43 -0.26 -1.20 -2.87
C ARG A 43 -1.63 -1.74 -2.47
N ASN A 44 -1.84 -3.03 -2.68
CA ASN A 44 -3.11 -3.67 -2.42
C ASN A 44 -3.11 -4.32 -1.03
N VAL A 45 -4.20 -4.14 -0.30
CA VAL A 45 -4.44 -4.81 0.98
C VAL A 45 -5.75 -5.57 0.88
N PHE A 46 -5.69 -6.86 1.13
CA PHE A 46 -6.82 -7.76 1.10
C PHE A 46 -7.23 -8.14 2.51
N VAL A 47 -8.54 -8.30 2.69
CA VAL A 47 -9.15 -8.72 3.95
C VAL A 47 -9.80 -10.07 3.75
N PHE A 48 -9.55 -11.01 4.64
CA PHE A 48 -10.19 -12.32 4.59
C PHE A 48 -10.51 -12.87 5.98
N GLU A 49 -11.45 -13.82 6.03
CA GLU A 49 -11.74 -14.61 7.21
C GLU A 49 -11.16 -16.01 7.06
N ALA A 50 -10.66 -16.58 8.16
CA ALA A 50 -10.29 -17.97 8.23
C ALA A 50 -11.14 -18.67 9.30
N ARG A 51 -11.42 -19.96 9.07
CA ARG A 51 -12.17 -20.80 10.01
C ARG A 51 -11.43 -20.92 11.35
N ASP A 52 -10.14 -21.20 11.28
CA ASP A 52 -9.27 -21.24 12.45
C ASP A 52 -8.71 -19.84 12.70
N LYS A 53 -8.92 -19.34 13.92
CA LYS A 53 -8.50 -18.00 14.33
C LYS A 53 -7.34 -18.07 15.31
N TYR A 54 -6.29 -17.33 15.00
CA TYR A 54 -5.08 -17.22 15.81
C TYR A 54 -5.00 -15.82 16.41
N SER A 55 -5.67 -15.60 17.55
CA SER A 55 -5.81 -14.27 18.15
C SER A 55 -4.49 -13.66 18.65
N ASP A 56 -3.49 -14.50 18.92
CA ASP A 56 -2.15 -14.13 19.38
C ASP A 56 -1.09 -14.17 18.26
N MET A 57 -1.51 -14.37 17.01
CA MET A 57 -0.62 -14.38 15.86
C MET A 57 0.02 -12.99 15.65
N PRO A 58 1.36 -12.88 15.56
CA PRO A 58 2.01 -11.62 15.25
C PRO A 58 1.82 -11.28 13.76
N LEU A 59 2.23 -10.07 13.36
CA LEU A 59 2.47 -9.80 11.95
C LEU A 59 3.58 -10.73 11.45
N LEU A 60 3.28 -11.51 10.42
CA LEU A 60 4.24 -12.35 9.71
C LEU A 60 4.60 -11.71 8.38
N VAL A 61 5.86 -11.85 7.98
CA VAL A 61 6.35 -11.48 6.64
C VAL A 61 7.06 -12.71 6.07
N ASP A 62 6.56 -13.22 4.96
CA ASP A 62 7.20 -14.27 4.19
C ASP A 62 8.38 -13.69 3.38
N PRO A 63 9.47 -14.43 3.12
CA PRO A 63 10.56 -13.96 2.26
C PRO A 63 10.17 -13.51 0.84
N SER A 64 8.99 -13.90 0.34
CA SER A 64 8.40 -13.35 -0.89
C SER A 64 7.94 -11.89 -0.78
N GLY A 65 7.91 -11.32 0.42
CA GLY A 65 7.41 -9.96 0.70
C GLY A 65 5.94 -9.88 1.08
N ILE A 66 5.21 -11.01 1.05
CA ILE A 66 3.82 -11.08 1.50
C ILE A 66 3.78 -11.00 3.02
N TYR A 67 2.95 -10.10 3.56
CA TYR A 67 2.70 -10.03 4.99
C TYR A 67 1.28 -10.51 5.32
N VAL A 68 1.08 -11.03 6.54
CA VAL A 68 -0.26 -11.29 7.08
C VAL A 68 -0.30 -10.97 8.57
N ARG A 69 -1.41 -10.39 9.04
CA ARG A 69 -1.65 -10.13 10.46
C ARG A 69 -3.14 -10.24 10.81
N PRO A 70 -3.49 -10.62 12.05
CA PRO A 70 -4.87 -10.52 12.52
C PRO A 70 -5.29 -9.05 12.70
N GLU A 71 -6.58 -8.77 12.47
CA GLU A 71 -7.25 -7.49 12.71
C GLU A 71 -8.66 -7.77 13.24
N GLY A 72 -8.83 -7.78 14.56
CA GLY A 72 -10.10 -8.15 15.19
C GLY A 72 -10.54 -9.57 14.82
N SER A 73 -11.63 -9.71 14.06
CA SER A 73 -12.19 -11.01 13.65
C SER A 73 -11.68 -11.51 12.29
N VAL A 74 -10.90 -10.69 11.58
CA VAL A 74 -10.42 -10.93 10.20
C VAL A 74 -8.89 -10.92 10.14
N TYR A 75 -8.35 -11.15 8.95
CA TYR A 75 -6.92 -11.01 8.65
C TYR A 75 -6.70 -9.99 7.54
N LEU A 76 -5.58 -9.29 7.60
CA LEU A 76 -5.09 -8.41 6.55
C LEU A 76 -3.84 -8.99 5.92
N THR A 77 -3.75 -8.92 4.60
CA THR A 77 -2.59 -9.35 3.82
C THR A 77 -2.33 -8.41 2.65
N GLY A 78 -1.09 -8.36 2.19
CA GLY A 78 -0.70 -7.58 1.02
C GLY A 78 0.79 -7.74 0.74
N GLY A 79 1.29 -6.93 -0.19
CA GLY A 79 2.66 -7.01 -0.67
C GLY A 79 2.81 -7.93 -1.88
N ALA A 80 4.07 -8.12 -2.29
CA ALA A 80 4.48 -8.89 -3.47
C ALA A 80 3.90 -8.39 -4.81
N GLU A 81 3.55 -7.10 -4.89
CA GLU A 81 3.34 -6.46 -6.20
C GLU A 81 4.57 -6.71 -7.10
N PRO A 82 4.37 -7.22 -8.33
CA PRO A 82 5.48 -7.51 -9.22
C PRO A 82 6.22 -6.22 -9.58
N GLU A 83 7.55 -6.29 -9.65
CA GLU A 83 8.35 -5.15 -10.14
C GLU A 83 7.97 -4.79 -11.58
N GLU A 84 7.61 -5.80 -12.38
CA GLU A 84 7.04 -5.60 -13.71
C GLU A 84 5.68 -4.90 -13.59
N GLY A 85 5.62 -3.65 -14.06
CA GLY A 85 4.43 -2.83 -13.99
C GLY A 85 4.30 -1.99 -12.72
N ASP A 86 5.23 -2.13 -11.75
CA ASP A 86 5.30 -1.19 -10.63
C ASP A 86 5.80 0.15 -11.15
N GLY A 87 4.90 1.14 -11.24
CA GLY A 87 5.19 2.52 -11.65
C GLY A 87 4.38 3.55 -10.86
N PRO A 88 4.47 4.84 -11.24
CA PRO A 88 3.62 5.89 -10.71
C PRO A 88 2.14 5.51 -10.81
N ALA A 89 1.46 5.46 -9.66
CA ALA A 89 0.05 5.17 -9.59
C ALA A 89 -0.81 6.43 -9.79
N ASP A 90 -1.96 6.27 -10.45
CA ASP A 90 -3.00 7.28 -10.45
C ASP A 90 -3.57 7.43 -9.03
N PRO A 91 -3.59 8.64 -8.43
CA PRO A 91 -4.11 8.85 -7.08
C PRO A 91 -5.61 8.57 -6.94
N THR A 92 -6.33 8.36 -8.04
CA THR A 92 -7.76 8.04 -8.07
C THR A 92 -8.03 6.56 -8.38
N ASP A 93 -7.00 5.76 -8.66
CA ASP A 93 -7.13 4.33 -8.89
C ASP A 93 -7.17 3.56 -7.56
N PHE A 94 -8.39 3.22 -7.15
CA PHE A 94 -8.66 2.41 -5.97
C PHE A 94 -9.12 0.99 -6.30
N GLU A 95 -9.08 0.58 -7.58
CA GLU A 95 -9.56 -0.75 -7.99
C GLU A 95 -8.57 -1.83 -7.53
N PRO A 96 -8.98 -2.81 -6.71
CA PRO A 96 -8.04 -3.83 -6.23
C PRO A 96 -7.58 -4.76 -7.35
N ASP A 97 -6.29 -5.14 -7.31
CA ASP A 97 -5.72 -6.15 -8.20
C ASP A 97 -6.05 -7.56 -7.68
N TRP A 98 -7.25 -8.06 -8.00
CA TRP A 98 -7.69 -9.39 -7.55
C TRP A 98 -6.75 -10.54 -7.98
N PRO A 99 -6.20 -10.59 -9.21
CA PRO A 99 -5.18 -11.56 -9.59
C PRO A 99 -3.99 -11.64 -8.64
N LEU A 100 -3.51 -10.52 -8.09
CA LEU A 100 -2.44 -10.52 -7.08
C LEU A 100 -2.82 -11.37 -5.86
N PHE A 101 -4.07 -11.29 -5.41
CA PHE A 101 -4.52 -12.12 -4.30
C PHE A 101 -4.61 -13.60 -4.68
N GLU A 102 -5.27 -13.91 -5.80
CA GLU A 102 -5.59 -15.28 -6.19
C GLU A 102 -4.36 -16.08 -6.65
N GLU A 103 -3.47 -15.44 -7.41
CA GLU A 103 -2.37 -16.10 -8.11
C GLU A 103 -1.04 -16.03 -7.35
N VAL A 104 -0.87 -15.02 -6.48
CA VAL A 104 0.39 -14.78 -5.77
C VAL A 104 0.25 -14.94 -4.26
N ILE A 105 -0.65 -14.17 -3.64
CA ILE A 105 -0.74 -14.11 -2.16
C ILE A 105 -1.29 -15.42 -1.57
N TRP A 106 -2.45 -15.87 -2.05
CA TRP A 106 -3.13 -17.02 -1.48
C TRP A 106 -2.29 -18.31 -1.53
N PRO A 107 -1.63 -18.69 -2.65
CA PRO A 107 -0.81 -19.90 -2.70
C PRO A 107 0.33 -19.91 -1.67
N VAL A 108 0.97 -18.77 -1.42
CA VAL A 108 2.03 -18.63 -0.41
C VAL A 108 1.45 -18.78 0.99
N LEU A 109 0.37 -18.07 1.30
CA LEU A 109 -0.27 -18.13 2.62
C LEU A 109 -0.79 -19.54 2.94
N ALA A 110 -1.46 -20.20 2.00
CA ALA A 110 -1.95 -21.58 2.18
C ALA A 110 -0.79 -22.57 2.39
N THR A 111 0.36 -22.35 1.75
CA THR A 111 1.57 -23.18 1.94
C THR A 111 2.19 -22.96 3.32
N ARG A 112 2.23 -21.72 3.82
CA ARG A 112 2.83 -21.38 5.12
C ARG A 112 1.93 -21.71 6.30
N ILE A 113 0.63 -21.49 6.15
CA ILE A 113 -0.38 -21.65 7.19
C ILE A 113 -1.49 -22.51 6.56
N PRO A 114 -1.41 -23.85 6.69
CA PRO A 114 -2.38 -24.75 6.05
C PRO A 114 -3.85 -24.46 6.39
N ALA A 115 -4.14 -23.89 7.56
CA ALA A 115 -5.49 -23.43 7.92
C ALA A 115 -6.06 -22.33 7.00
N PHE A 116 -5.20 -21.65 6.24
CA PHE A 116 -5.58 -20.65 5.25
C PHE A 116 -5.89 -21.23 3.88
N GLU A 117 -5.77 -22.55 3.65
CA GLU A 117 -6.20 -23.16 2.37
C GLU A 117 -7.66 -22.84 2.04
N ALA A 118 -8.52 -22.83 3.07
CA ALA A 118 -9.97 -22.61 2.94
C ALA A 118 -10.36 -21.16 2.60
N ILE A 119 -9.43 -20.20 2.56
CA ILE A 119 -9.73 -18.79 2.26
C ILE A 119 -9.76 -18.50 0.75
N LYS A 120 -9.62 -19.55 -0.08
CA LYS A 120 -9.72 -19.42 -1.54
C LYS A 120 -11.02 -18.68 -1.90
N PRO A 121 -10.97 -17.57 -2.66
CA PRO A 121 -12.19 -16.90 -3.08
C PRO A 121 -13.03 -17.89 -3.89
N THR A 122 -14.22 -18.20 -3.40
CA THR A 122 -15.21 -18.93 -4.18
C THR A 122 -15.84 -17.93 -5.13
N ARG A 123 -15.79 -18.21 -6.44
CA ARG A 123 -16.58 -17.47 -7.43
C ARG A 123 -18.05 -17.47 -6.98
N ALA A 124 -18.65 -16.29 -6.82
CA ALA A 124 -20.09 -16.13 -6.74
C ALA A 124 -20.73 -16.33 -8.12
#